data_AF-A0A9D0HE93-F1
#
_entry.id   AF-A0A9D0HE93-F1
#
_cell.length_a   1.000
_cell.length_b   1.000
_cell.length_c   1.000
_cell.angle_alpha   90.00
_cell.angle_beta   90.00
_cell.angle_gamma   90.00
#
_symmetry.space_group_name_H-M   'P 1'
#
loop_
_entity.id
_entity.type
_entity.pdbx_description
1 polymer ?
#
loop_
_entity_poly.entity_id
_entity_poly.type
_entity_poly.pdbx_seq_one_letter_code
_entity_poly.pdbx_strand_id
1 'polypeptide(L)'
;MPTLHRCRAILCPPRGVRSSLMLAALLLAGMACGDSHPRDTADAAPSASAATVEQDHYRSAMDLVEVLPTCDIDHRGLVLDMGTDGLFGRYGRWLVTPKGIVDATHDGASWSRVYERSLKLRFVLPHPARVFVSLRAIGRDSRRATVIIDNFVLSHLSLKKGAARTVTTRVSGLALDAGEHMVKIRFRGYRHNDSEPFAEIDWIRIGVPDSIERTYNPPTMDDLIAPAAQLGGVPHRALGLRGPSLVRCTLQVPPHGRFRSSVGFAGTGSGLAEFVARDAAGDTHVL
;
A
#
# COMPACT_ATOMS: atom_id res chain seq x y z
N MET A 1 -12.17 -20.82 53.17
CA MET A 1 -12.68 -21.91 52.33
C MET A 1 -13.71 -21.35 51.36
N PRO A 2 -13.39 -21.15 50.08
CA PRO A 2 -14.39 -20.83 49.06
C PRO A 2 -14.63 -22.03 48.12
N THR A 3 -15.90 -22.23 47.82
CA THR A 3 -16.51 -23.31 47.02
C THR A 3 -16.29 -23.08 45.52
N LEU A 4 -15.75 -24.09 44.84
CA LEU A 4 -15.58 -24.15 43.38
C LEU A 4 -16.91 -24.50 42.70
N HIS A 5 -17.44 -23.59 41.88
CA HIS A 5 -18.55 -23.87 40.96
C HIS A 5 -18.05 -24.55 39.68
N ARG A 6 -18.58 -25.75 39.40
CA ARG A 6 -18.41 -26.49 38.15
C ARG A 6 -19.31 -25.90 37.05
N CYS A 7 -18.73 -25.41 35.97
CA CYS A 7 -19.45 -25.20 34.70
C CYS A 7 -19.41 -26.48 33.86
N ARG A 8 -20.58 -27.04 33.56
CA ARG A 8 -20.79 -28.14 32.61
C ARG A 8 -20.68 -27.59 31.18
N ALA A 9 -19.77 -28.15 30.39
CA ALA A 9 -19.75 -27.98 28.94
C ALA A 9 -20.85 -28.84 28.31
N ILE A 10 -21.75 -28.22 27.54
CA ILE A 10 -22.73 -28.91 26.70
C ILE A 10 -22.13 -28.99 25.30
N LEU A 11 -21.68 -30.18 24.92
CA LEU A 11 -21.27 -30.54 23.56
C LEU A 11 -22.52 -30.61 22.67
N CYS A 12 -22.54 -29.83 21.60
CA CYS A 12 -23.53 -29.94 20.52
C CYS A 12 -22.86 -30.64 19.32
N PRO A 13 -23.46 -31.70 18.75
CA PRO A 13 -22.88 -32.40 17.59
C PRO A 13 -23.14 -31.62 16.28
N PRO A 14 -22.21 -31.66 15.30
CA PRO A 14 -22.46 -31.11 13.97
C PRO A 14 -23.37 -32.04 13.16
N ARG A 15 -24.49 -31.51 12.68
CA ARG A 15 -25.33 -32.16 11.67
C ARG A 15 -24.73 -31.90 10.28
N GLY A 16 -24.30 -32.96 9.63
CA GLY A 16 -23.87 -32.95 8.24
C GLY A 16 -25.04 -32.80 7.27
N VAL A 17 -24.78 -32.17 6.12
CA VAL A 17 -25.60 -32.30 4.92
C VAL A 17 -24.69 -32.28 3.67
N ARG A 18 -24.54 -33.50 3.13
CA ARG A 18 -24.61 -33.92 1.73
C ARG A 18 -23.75 -33.19 0.67
N SER A 19 -22.73 -33.94 0.24
CA SER A 19 -22.19 -34.00 -1.11
C SER A 19 -23.24 -33.87 -2.20
N SER A 20 -22.93 -33.11 -3.24
CA SER A 20 -23.45 -33.32 -4.58
C SER A 20 -22.31 -33.19 -5.56
N LEU A 21 -21.88 -34.35 -6.09
CA LEU A 21 -21.09 -34.45 -7.30
C LEU A 21 -21.89 -33.83 -8.46
N MET A 22 -21.25 -33.00 -9.27
CA MET A 22 -21.58 -32.97 -10.70
C MET A 22 -20.30 -33.01 -11.53
N LEU A 23 -20.13 -34.18 -12.14
CA LEU A 23 -19.28 -34.49 -13.28
C LEU A 23 -19.86 -33.76 -14.51
N ALA A 24 -19.04 -33.02 -15.23
CA ALA A 24 -19.31 -32.69 -16.63
C ALA A 24 -17.99 -32.62 -17.39
N ALA A 25 -17.68 -33.73 -18.06
CA ALA A 25 -16.67 -33.81 -19.09
C ALA A 25 -17.23 -33.26 -20.40
N LEU A 26 -16.45 -32.47 -21.12
CA LEU A 26 -16.63 -32.29 -22.57
C LEU A 26 -15.28 -32.10 -23.24
N LEU A 27 -14.88 -33.20 -23.89
CA LEU A 27 -13.85 -33.28 -24.92
C LEU A 27 -14.27 -32.46 -26.14
N LEU A 28 -13.35 -31.68 -26.70
CA LEU A 28 -13.35 -31.37 -28.13
C LEU A 28 -11.90 -31.29 -28.61
N ALA A 29 -11.50 -32.36 -29.29
CA ALA A 29 -10.29 -32.46 -30.07
C ALA A 29 -10.50 -31.72 -31.40
N GLY A 30 -9.57 -30.82 -31.72
CA GLY A 30 -9.43 -30.20 -33.03
C GLY A 30 -8.04 -30.49 -33.58
N MET A 31 -7.93 -31.58 -34.33
CA MET A 31 -6.83 -31.81 -35.27
C MET A 31 -6.91 -30.77 -36.40
N ALA A 32 -5.81 -30.10 -36.69
CA ALA A 32 -5.59 -29.46 -37.98
C ALA A 32 -4.15 -29.76 -38.44
N CYS A 33 -4.06 -30.64 -39.42
CA CYS A 33 -2.88 -30.89 -40.26
C CYS A 33 -2.88 -29.91 -41.45
N GLY A 34 -1.69 -29.55 -41.93
CA GLY A 34 -1.44 -28.81 -43.18
C GLY A 34 -0.53 -27.62 -42.92
N ASP A 35 0.58 -27.38 -43.61
CA ASP A 35 1.11 -27.98 -44.83
C ASP A 35 2.64 -27.85 -44.84
N SER A 36 3.28 -28.82 -45.48
CA SER A 36 4.71 -28.88 -45.72
C SER A 36 5.03 -28.10 -47.00
N HIS A 37 5.79 -27.02 -46.91
CA HIS A 37 6.47 -26.40 -48.05
C HIS A 37 7.99 -26.45 -47.87
N PRO A 38 8.72 -27.24 -48.67
CA PRO A 38 10.15 -27.09 -48.85
C PRO A 38 10.42 -26.30 -50.15
N ARG A 39 11.23 -25.24 -50.03
CA ARG A 39 11.97 -24.50 -51.07
C ARG A 39 12.52 -23.25 -50.39
N ASP A 40 13.71 -22.75 -50.62
CA ASP A 40 14.94 -23.25 -51.23
C ASP A 40 16.01 -22.23 -50.78
N THR A 41 17.22 -22.72 -50.57
CA THR A 41 18.52 -22.03 -50.71
C THR A 41 18.69 -20.54 -50.32
N ALA A 42 19.55 -20.37 -49.32
CA ALA A 42 20.71 -19.47 -49.27
C ALA A 42 20.50 -17.96 -49.41
N ASP A 43 20.74 -17.25 -48.30
CA ASP A 43 21.64 -16.11 -48.32
C ASP A 43 22.41 -16.02 -46.99
N ALA A 44 23.73 -15.98 -47.10
CA ALA A 44 24.65 -15.85 -45.99
C ALA A 44 24.59 -14.41 -45.45
N ALA A 45 24.00 -14.24 -44.26
CA ALA A 45 24.07 -13.00 -43.50
C ALA A 45 25.27 -13.06 -42.52
N PRO A 46 25.93 -11.92 -42.24
CA PRO A 46 27.20 -11.87 -41.54
C PRO A 46 27.06 -12.41 -40.11
N SER A 47 28.07 -13.16 -39.67
CA SER A 47 28.26 -13.53 -38.27
C SER A 47 28.27 -12.26 -37.42
N ALA A 48 27.11 -11.94 -36.83
CA ALA A 48 27.03 -11.06 -35.70
C ALA A 48 27.81 -11.75 -34.60
N SER A 49 29.00 -11.21 -34.31
CA SER A 49 29.77 -11.54 -33.13
C SER A 49 28.83 -11.37 -31.95
N ALA A 50 28.33 -12.48 -31.42
CA ALA A 50 27.52 -12.49 -30.23
C ALA A 50 28.39 -11.90 -29.13
N ALA A 51 28.20 -10.62 -28.83
CA ALA A 51 28.69 -10.02 -27.62
C ALA A 51 28.17 -10.91 -26.51
N THR A 52 29.10 -11.60 -25.85
CA THR A 52 28.81 -12.44 -24.70
C THR A 52 28.22 -11.47 -23.69
N VAL A 53 26.89 -11.45 -23.56
CA VAL A 53 26.24 -10.76 -22.45
C VAL A 53 26.76 -11.50 -21.25
N GLU A 54 27.73 -10.90 -20.58
CA GLU A 54 28.26 -11.35 -19.30
C GLU A 54 27.05 -11.54 -18.41
N GLN A 55 26.66 -12.81 -18.20
CA GLN A 55 25.54 -13.16 -17.37
C GLN A 55 25.96 -12.84 -15.95
N ASP A 56 25.67 -11.59 -15.56
CA ASP A 56 25.98 -11.03 -14.26
C ASP A 56 25.36 -11.95 -13.21
N HIS A 57 26.20 -12.71 -12.49
CA HIS A 57 25.80 -13.74 -11.52
C HIS A 57 25.14 -13.17 -10.25
N TYR A 58 24.69 -11.91 -10.27
CA TYR A 58 23.89 -11.30 -9.23
C TYR A 58 22.45 -11.85 -9.28
N ARG A 59 22.26 -13.04 -8.71
CA ARG A 59 21.00 -13.80 -8.72
C ARG A 59 19.84 -13.21 -7.88
N SER A 60 19.87 -11.93 -7.55
CA SER A 60 18.68 -11.26 -7.00
C SER A 60 18.72 -9.78 -7.35
N ALA A 61 18.10 -9.42 -8.47
CA ALA A 61 17.69 -8.06 -8.72
C ALA A 61 16.36 -7.84 -7.98
N MET A 62 16.33 -6.86 -7.09
CA MET A 62 15.09 -6.42 -6.44
C MET A 62 14.56 -5.23 -7.23
N ASP A 63 13.38 -5.38 -7.84
CA ASP A 63 12.70 -4.27 -8.48
C ASP A 63 12.05 -3.39 -7.39
N LEU A 64 12.42 -2.11 -7.33
CA LEU A 64 11.84 -1.15 -6.38
C LEU A 64 10.32 -1.04 -6.52
N VAL A 65 9.79 -1.26 -7.73
CA VAL A 65 8.35 -1.23 -7.98
C VAL A 65 7.66 -2.43 -7.33
N GLU A 66 8.33 -3.57 -7.22
CA GLU A 66 7.78 -4.76 -6.54
C GLU A 66 7.76 -4.59 -5.01
N VAL A 67 8.71 -3.85 -4.44
CA VAL A 67 8.76 -3.59 -2.99
C VAL A 67 8.03 -2.32 -2.58
N LEU A 68 7.42 -1.60 -3.51
CA LEU A 68 6.65 -0.37 -3.26
C LEU A 68 5.61 -0.51 -2.13
N PRO A 69 4.90 -1.65 -1.96
CA PRO A 69 3.98 -1.84 -0.83
C PRO A 69 4.66 -1.75 0.56
N THR A 70 5.98 -1.91 0.64
CA THR A 70 6.74 -1.80 1.90
C THR A 70 7.29 -0.40 2.15
N CYS A 71 7.16 0.51 1.19
CA CYS A 71 7.73 1.85 1.26
C CYS A 71 6.76 2.85 1.91
N ASP A 72 7.31 3.91 2.51
CA ASP A 72 6.58 5.11 2.89
C ASP A 72 6.42 6.02 1.66
N ILE A 73 5.18 6.40 1.36
CA ILE A 73 4.87 7.37 0.31
C ILE A 73 4.53 8.69 1.00
N ASP A 74 5.32 9.72 0.74
CA ASP A 74 5.04 11.07 1.19
C ASP A 74 4.57 11.92 0.00
N HIS A 75 3.41 12.56 0.16
CA HIS A 75 2.95 13.60 -0.74
C HIS A 75 2.37 14.72 0.13
N ARG A 76 3.21 15.70 0.48
CA ARG A 76 2.89 16.73 1.49
C ARG A 76 2.58 16.10 2.86
N GLY A 77 3.31 15.05 3.22
CA GLY A 77 3.08 14.21 4.39
C GLY A 77 2.82 12.76 4.01
N LEU A 78 3.00 11.87 4.99
CA LEU A 78 2.87 10.43 4.81
C LEU A 78 1.45 10.05 4.41
N VAL A 79 1.33 9.27 3.34
CA VAL A 79 0.08 8.72 2.83
C VAL A 79 0.05 7.23 3.07
N LEU A 80 -1.04 6.77 3.68
CA LEU A 80 -1.37 5.37 3.89
C LEU A 80 -2.55 5.06 2.98
N ASP A 81 -2.28 4.40 1.86
CA ASP A 81 -3.29 3.95 0.90
C ASP A 81 -3.99 2.71 1.45
N MET A 82 -5.28 2.82 1.74
CA MET A 82 -6.06 1.74 2.34
C MET A 82 -6.65 0.86 1.25
N GLY A 83 -6.77 -0.44 1.54
CA GLY A 83 -7.23 -1.41 0.54
C GLY A 83 -6.13 -1.90 -0.39
N THR A 84 -4.87 -1.63 -0.06
CA THR A 84 -3.70 -2.16 -0.76
C THR A 84 -2.78 -2.90 0.21
N ASP A 85 -1.83 -3.65 -0.34
CA ASP A 85 -0.75 -4.28 0.44
C ASP A 85 0.21 -3.24 1.07
N GLY A 86 0.05 -1.95 0.76
CA GLY A 86 0.81 -0.81 1.32
C GLY A 86 0.75 -0.68 2.85
N LEU A 87 -0.19 -1.39 3.49
CA LEU A 87 -0.37 -1.41 4.94
C LEU A 87 0.34 -2.59 5.62
N PHE A 88 0.96 -3.49 4.86
CA PHE A 88 1.69 -4.61 5.42
C PHE A 88 2.79 -4.11 6.37
N GLY A 89 2.88 -4.71 7.57
CA GLY A 89 3.81 -4.29 8.62
C GLY A 89 3.45 -2.99 9.35
N ARG A 90 2.42 -2.24 8.92
CA ARG A 90 1.99 -0.98 9.57
C ARG A 90 0.97 -1.19 10.68
N TYR A 91 0.34 -2.36 10.75
CA TYR A 91 -0.69 -2.69 11.74
C TYR A 91 -0.10 -3.00 13.13
N GLY A 92 0.50 -2.02 13.79
CA GLY A 92 1.04 -2.20 15.14
C GLY A 92 2.09 -3.30 15.22
N ARG A 93 1.88 -4.28 16.12
CA ARG A 93 2.78 -5.44 16.29
C ARG A 93 2.47 -6.59 15.34
N TRP A 94 1.48 -6.44 14.46
CA TRP A 94 1.03 -7.50 13.58
C TRP A 94 1.72 -7.39 12.23
N LEU A 95 2.36 -8.49 11.82
CA LEU A 95 2.93 -8.66 10.48
C LEU A 95 1.87 -9.07 9.44
N VAL A 96 0.59 -9.12 9.82
CA VAL A 96 -0.51 -9.50 8.95
C VAL A 96 -1.67 -8.53 9.16
N THR A 97 -2.52 -8.37 8.15
CA THR A 97 -3.74 -7.58 8.25
C THR A 97 -4.60 -8.08 9.44
N PRO A 98 -4.92 -7.21 10.41
CA PRO A 98 -5.75 -7.57 11.54
C PRO A 98 -7.10 -8.12 11.10
N LYS A 99 -7.69 -9.00 11.94
CA LYS A 99 -9.09 -9.41 11.76
C LYS A 99 -9.99 -8.18 11.74
N GLY A 100 -11.00 -8.22 10.87
CA GLY A 100 -11.98 -7.13 10.74
C GLY A 100 -11.50 -5.96 9.87
N ILE A 101 -10.43 -6.14 9.09
CA ILE A 101 -10.10 -5.27 7.97
C ILE A 101 -10.24 -6.09 6.70
N VAL A 102 -11.05 -5.62 5.76
CA VAL A 102 -11.34 -6.31 4.50
C VAL A 102 -11.24 -5.31 3.37
N ASP A 103 -10.49 -5.67 2.33
CA ASP A 103 -10.35 -4.80 1.17
C ASP A 103 -11.64 -4.76 0.35
N ALA A 104 -11.91 -3.60 -0.24
CA ALA A 104 -13.08 -3.34 -1.06
C ALA A 104 -12.73 -2.34 -2.16
N THR A 105 -13.57 -2.30 -3.19
CA THR A 105 -13.46 -1.33 -4.27
C THR A 105 -14.72 -0.48 -4.29
N HIS A 106 -14.56 0.84 -4.33
CA HIS A 106 -15.65 1.79 -4.50
C HIS A 106 -15.22 2.88 -5.48
N ASP A 107 -16.05 3.10 -6.51
CA ASP A 107 -15.84 4.12 -7.54
C ASP A 107 -14.46 4.05 -8.22
N GLY A 108 -13.94 2.83 -8.41
CA GLY A 108 -12.62 2.58 -9.02
C GLY A 108 -11.42 2.87 -8.11
N ALA A 109 -11.65 3.22 -6.85
CA ALA A 109 -10.60 3.34 -5.83
C ALA A 109 -10.58 2.12 -4.89
N SER A 110 -9.44 1.88 -4.27
CA SER A 110 -9.23 0.87 -3.22
C SER A 110 -9.66 1.41 -1.86
N TRP A 111 -10.28 0.56 -1.05
CA TRP A 111 -10.79 0.90 0.27
C TRP A 111 -10.55 -0.25 1.23
N SER A 112 -10.46 0.06 2.52
CA SER A 112 -10.55 -0.93 3.60
C SER A 112 -11.85 -0.75 4.39
N ARG A 113 -12.64 -1.83 4.49
CA ARG A 113 -13.78 -1.95 5.41
C ARG A 113 -13.28 -2.30 6.80
N VAL A 114 -13.60 -1.46 7.78
CA VAL A 114 -13.14 -1.63 9.16
C VAL A 114 -14.30 -2.07 10.05
N TYR A 115 -14.35 -3.36 10.39
CA TYR A 115 -15.34 -3.98 11.27
C TYR A 115 -15.01 -3.84 12.75
N GLU A 116 -13.79 -3.46 13.08
CA GLU A 116 -13.34 -3.24 14.45
C GLU A 116 -13.62 -1.81 14.92
N ARG A 117 -13.80 -1.64 16.25
CA ARG A 117 -14.01 -0.31 16.85
C ARG A 117 -12.76 0.56 16.86
N SER A 118 -11.59 0.00 16.56
CA SER A 118 -10.37 0.78 16.44
C SER A 118 -9.43 0.22 15.38
N LEU A 119 -8.87 1.14 14.59
CA LEU A 119 -7.76 0.91 13.69
C LEU A 119 -6.49 1.50 14.31
N LYS A 120 -5.38 0.78 14.26
CA LYS A 120 -4.06 1.23 14.75
C LYS A 120 -3.04 1.08 13.64
N LEU A 121 -2.31 2.14 13.33
CA LEU A 121 -1.29 2.18 12.29
C LEU A 121 -0.02 2.83 12.84
N ARG A 122 1.13 2.28 12.49
CA ARG A 122 2.46 2.85 12.77
C ARG A 122 2.87 3.78 11.63
N PHE A 123 3.58 4.84 12.00
CA PHE A 123 4.25 5.73 11.05
C PHE A 123 5.55 6.25 11.64
N VAL A 124 6.45 6.69 10.77
CA VAL A 124 7.74 7.25 11.17
C VAL A 124 7.81 8.71 10.74
N LEU A 125 8.20 9.60 11.65
CA LEU A 125 8.53 10.99 11.34
C LEU A 125 10.05 11.13 11.21
N PRO A 126 10.56 11.63 10.08
CA PRO A 126 12.00 11.80 9.89
C PRO A 126 12.59 12.94 10.74
N HIS A 127 11.78 13.92 11.10
CA HIS A 127 12.16 15.08 11.89
C HIS A 127 11.00 15.47 12.82
N PRO A 128 11.27 16.14 13.95
CA PRO A 128 10.20 16.61 14.82
C PRO A 128 9.26 17.56 14.08
N ALA A 129 7.95 17.34 14.19
CA ALA A 129 6.96 18.11 13.45
C ALA A 129 5.62 18.20 14.17
N ARG A 130 4.92 19.33 13.99
CA ARG A 130 3.49 19.42 14.29
C ARG A 130 2.72 18.77 13.15
N VAL A 131 1.78 17.89 13.48
CA VAL A 131 1.08 17.09 12.48
C VAL A 131 -0.43 17.26 12.56
N PHE A 132 -1.10 16.98 11.46
CA PHE A 132 -2.53 16.72 11.43
C PHE A 132 -2.79 15.36 10.78
N VAL A 133 -3.97 14.79 11.03
CA VAL A 133 -4.43 13.59 10.35
C VAL A 133 -5.62 13.95 9.48
N SER A 134 -5.54 13.61 8.20
CA SER A 134 -6.64 13.69 7.24
C SER A 134 -6.98 12.28 6.78
N LEU A 135 -8.23 11.99 6.52
CA LEU A 135 -8.64 10.73 5.92
C LEU A 135 -9.87 10.92 5.05
N ARG A 136 -9.96 10.13 3.98
CA ARG A 136 -11.19 10.02 3.17
C ARG A 136 -11.91 8.74 3.58
N ALA A 137 -13.13 8.89 4.08
CA ALA A 137 -13.90 7.77 4.61
C ALA A 137 -15.40 7.88 4.34
N ILE A 138 -16.06 6.72 4.38
CA ILE A 138 -17.52 6.55 4.42
C ILE A 138 -17.87 6.07 5.83
N GLY A 139 -18.73 6.82 6.52
CA GLY A 139 -19.33 6.34 7.77
C GLY A 139 -20.35 5.25 7.48
N ARG A 140 -20.34 4.18 8.27
CA ARG A 140 -21.34 3.10 8.22
C ARG A 140 -22.08 3.03 9.55
N ASP A 141 -21.76 2.05 10.39
CA ASP A 141 -22.25 2.00 11.77
C ASP A 141 -21.66 3.12 12.66
N SER A 142 -20.55 3.72 12.23
CA SER A 142 -19.94 4.88 12.89
C SER A 142 -20.30 6.20 12.23
N ARG A 143 -20.66 7.19 13.06
CA ARG A 143 -20.85 8.61 12.66
C ARG A 143 -19.73 9.53 13.15
N ARG A 144 -18.85 9.04 14.03
CA ARG A 144 -17.77 9.81 14.61
C ARG A 144 -16.53 8.95 14.78
N ALA A 145 -15.36 9.49 14.49
CA ALA A 145 -14.09 8.87 14.84
C ALA A 145 -13.32 9.76 15.82
N THR A 146 -12.57 9.18 16.74
CA THR A 146 -11.57 9.88 17.54
C THR A 146 -10.20 9.51 17.01
N VAL A 147 -9.41 10.51 16.62
CA VAL A 147 -8.00 10.32 16.24
C VAL A 147 -7.13 10.53 17.47
N ILE A 148 -6.25 9.58 17.73
CA ILE A 148 -5.34 9.53 18.87
C ILE A 148 -3.93 9.27 18.31
N ILE A 149 -2.93 10.04 18.72
CA ILE A 149 -1.52 9.78 18.42
C ILE A 149 -0.80 9.57 19.75
N ASP A 150 -0.13 8.43 19.92
CA ASP A 150 0.63 8.08 21.14
C ASP A 150 -0.14 8.28 22.45
N ASN A 151 -1.42 7.89 22.43
CA ASN A 151 -2.38 8.06 23.52
C ASN A 151 -2.89 9.49 23.78
N PHE A 152 -2.44 10.49 23.02
CA PHE A 152 -2.99 11.84 23.04
C PHE A 152 -4.13 12.00 22.03
N VAL A 153 -5.28 12.48 22.48
CA VAL A 153 -6.42 12.75 21.60
C VAL A 153 -6.14 13.99 20.76
N LEU A 154 -6.07 13.83 19.44
CA LEU A 154 -5.82 14.93 18.51
C LEU A 154 -7.13 15.67 18.16
N SER A 155 -8.16 14.93 17.74
CA SER A 155 -9.49 15.49 17.46
C SER A 155 -10.56 14.42 17.34
N HIS A 156 -11.82 14.87 17.34
CA HIS A 156 -12.96 14.10 16.87
C HIS A 156 -13.29 14.48 15.42
N LEU A 157 -13.54 13.49 14.58
CA LEU A 157 -13.95 13.63 13.18
C LEU A 157 -15.42 13.22 13.04
N SER A 158 -16.18 13.96 12.23
CA SER A 158 -17.57 13.63 11.89
C SER A 158 -17.61 12.87 10.57
N LEU A 159 -18.01 11.59 10.61
CA LEU A 159 -18.12 10.76 9.41
C LEU A 159 -19.53 10.90 8.83
N LYS A 160 -19.63 11.01 7.50
CA LYS A 160 -20.92 11.06 6.80
C LYS A 160 -21.38 9.63 6.49
N LYS A 161 -22.62 9.29 6.85
CA LYS A 161 -23.16 7.94 6.59
C LYS A 161 -23.37 7.75 5.09
N GLY A 162 -22.83 6.66 4.52
CA GLY A 162 -23.08 6.24 3.14
C GLY A 162 -22.51 7.15 2.04
N ALA A 163 -21.69 8.14 2.37
CA ALA A 163 -21.05 9.01 1.38
C ALA A 163 -19.60 9.30 1.77
N ALA A 164 -18.71 9.21 0.79
CA ALA A 164 -17.29 9.48 0.97
C ALA A 164 -17.06 10.95 1.30
N ARG A 165 -16.23 11.23 2.31
CA ARG A 165 -15.81 12.58 2.65
C ARG A 165 -14.39 12.60 3.19
N THR A 166 -13.63 13.61 2.79
CA THR A 166 -12.35 13.96 3.43
C THR A 166 -12.61 14.74 4.72
N VAL A 167 -12.08 14.24 5.82
CA VAL A 167 -12.17 14.85 7.14
C VAL A 167 -10.78 14.99 7.74
N THR A 168 -10.53 16.12 8.41
CA THR A 168 -9.20 16.50 8.88
C THR A 168 -9.26 16.92 10.34
N THR A 169 -8.25 16.52 11.12
CA THR A 169 -8.09 16.98 12.49
C THR A 169 -7.56 18.41 12.52
N ARG A 170 -7.55 19.03 13.70
CA ARG A 170 -6.68 20.17 13.93
C ARG A 170 -5.21 19.72 13.91
N VAL A 171 -4.32 20.67 13.68
CA VAL A 171 -2.88 20.48 13.86
C VAL A 171 -2.60 20.22 15.35
N SER A 172 -1.67 19.32 15.65
CA SER A 172 -1.25 19.01 17.02
C SER A 172 -0.78 20.29 17.74
N GLY A 173 -1.08 20.38 19.04
CA GLY A 173 -0.64 21.52 19.84
C GLY A 173 0.87 21.57 20.01
N LEU A 174 1.48 20.40 20.21
CA LEU A 174 2.92 20.19 20.34
C LEU A 174 3.47 19.47 19.11
N ALA A 175 4.76 19.66 18.84
CA ALA A 175 5.47 18.85 17.87
C ALA A 175 5.60 17.42 18.43
N LEU A 176 5.42 16.44 17.55
CA LEU A 176 5.89 15.09 17.80
C LEU A 176 7.39 15.05 17.55
N ASP A 177 8.11 14.21 18.29
CA ASP A 177 9.53 13.98 18.07
C ASP A 177 9.79 13.29 16.73
N ALA A 178 11.05 13.16 16.33
CA ALA A 178 11.41 12.25 15.25
C ALA A 178 11.33 10.80 15.74
N GLY A 179 11.01 9.88 14.85
CA GLY A 179 10.95 8.45 15.13
C GLY A 179 9.56 7.87 14.91
N GLU A 180 9.32 6.73 15.55
CA GLU A 180 8.10 5.96 15.34
C GLU A 180 6.96 6.42 16.26
N HIS A 181 5.77 6.53 15.67
CA HIS A 181 4.53 6.91 16.34
C HIS A 181 3.40 5.96 15.98
N MET A 182 2.35 5.97 16.79
CA MET A 182 1.12 5.21 16.55
C MET A 182 -0.08 6.12 16.40
N VAL A 183 -0.72 6.08 15.22
CA VAL A 183 -2.05 6.66 15.03
C VAL A 183 -3.12 5.61 15.30
N LYS A 184 -4.06 5.93 16.19
CA LYS A 184 -5.23 5.14 16.51
C LYS A 184 -6.49 5.91 16.13
N ILE A 185 -7.32 5.31 15.29
CA ILE A 185 -8.64 5.82 14.93
C ILE A 185 -9.67 4.97 15.66
N ARG A 186 -10.40 5.57 16.59
CA ARG A 186 -11.47 4.90 17.36
C ARG A 186 -12.84 5.31 16.81
N PHE A 187 -13.57 4.36 16.27
CA PHE A 187 -14.91 4.59 15.74
C PHE A 187 -15.95 4.59 16.87
N ARG A 188 -16.87 5.54 16.82
CA ARG A 188 -18.02 5.66 17.73
C ARG A 188 -19.31 5.54 16.94
N GLY A 189 -20.18 4.64 17.40
CA GLY A 189 -21.38 4.24 16.70
C GLY A 189 -22.05 3.07 17.38
N TYR A 190 -23.27 2.78 16.97
CA TYR A 190 -24.01 1.61 17.40
C TYR A 190 -23.81 0.52 16.36
N ARG A 191 -23.43 -0.69 16.80
CA ARG A 191 -23.31 -1.83 15.90
C ARG A 191 -24.70 -2.38 15.68
N HIS A 192 -25.25 -2.23 14.49
CA HIS A 192 -26.60 -2.73 14.18
C HIS A 192 -26.58 -4.23 13.91
N ASN A 193 -25.54 -4.73 13.24
CA ASN A 193 -25.30 -6.15 12.99
C ASN A 193 -23.79 -6.40 12.81
N ASP A 194 -23.38 -7.67 12.78
CA ASP A 194 -21.96 -8.02 12.63
C ASP A 194 -21.46 -7.91 11.18
N SER A 195 -22.36 -7.76 10.21
CA SER A 195 -22.08 -7.70 8.76
C SER A 195 -21.76 -6.30 8.22
N GLU A 196 -22.10 -5.24 8.95
CA GLU A 196 -21.83 -3.86 8.57
C GLU A 196 -20.51 -3.39 9.22
N PRO A 197 -19.57 -2.80 8.46
CA PRO A 197 -18.37 -2.24 9.06
C PRO A 197 -18.70 -0.95 9.83
N PHE A 198 -17.80 -0.48 10.68
CA PHE A 198 -17.94 0.84 11.31
C PHE A 198 -17.69 1.97 10.31
N ALA A 199 -16.71 1.80 9.44
CA ALA A 199 -16.36 2.75 8.40
C ALA A 199 -15.65 2.02 7.25
N GLU A 200 -15.62 2.69 6.10
CA GLU A 200 -14.77 2.35 4.98
C GLU A 200 -13.78 3.50 4.78
N ILE A 201 -12.51 3.19 4.58
CA ILE A 201 -11.45 4.20 4.47
C ILE A 201 -10.70 3.96 3.16
N ASP A 202 -10.50 5.02 2.40
CA ASP A 202 -9.75 5.06 1.14
C ASP A 202 -8.26 5.34 1.43
N TRP A 203 -7.97 6.42 2.15
CA TRP A 203 -6.60 6.75 2.54
C TRP A 203 -6.56 7.50 3.86
N ILE A 204 -5.40 7.47 4.51
CA ILE A 204 -5.06 8.26 5.69
C ILE A 204 -3.77 9.04 5.39
N ARG A 205 -3.78 10.36 5.60
CA ARG A 205 -2.61 11.23 5.51
C ARG A 205 -2.21 11.72 6.88
N ILE A 206 -0.95 11.55 7.24
CA ILE A 206 -0.30 12.24 8.37
C ILE A 206 0.48 13.41 7.77
N GLY A 207 -0.12 14.59 7.80
CA GLY A 207 0.40 15.79 7.15
C GLY A 207 1.13 16.71 8.11
N VAL A 208 2.11 17.44 7.58
CA VAL A 208 2.65 18.65 8.20
C VAL A 208 1.94 19.85 7.59
N PRO A 209 1.54 20.88 8.38
CA PRO A 209 0.92 22.08 7.82
C PRO A 209 1.83 22.70 6.76
N ASP A 210 1.26 22.93 5.58
CA ASP A 210 1.92 23.63 4.49
C ASP A 210 1.09 24.87 4.11
N SER A 211 1.70 25.80 3.38
CA SER A 211 1.05 27.06 2.96
C SER A 211 0.23 26.91 1.67
N ILE A 212 0.09 25.70 1.12
CA ILE A 212 -0.48 25.47 -0.20
C ILE A 212 -1.96 25.14 -0.09
N GLU A 213 -2.82 26.13 -0.31
CA GLU A 213 -4.27 25.98 -0.42
C GLU A 213 -4.68 25.35 -1.76
N ARG A 214 -4.28 24.08 -1.99
CA ARG A 214 -4.76 23.28 -3.13
C ARG A 214 -5.53 22.08 -2.64
N THR A 215 -6.58 21.73 -3.39
CA THR A 215 -7.28 20.45 -3.23
C THR A 215 -6.26 19.32 -3.22
N TYR A 216 -6.23 18.62 -2.10
CA TYR A 216 -5.31 17.53 -1.91
C TYR A 216 -5.83 16.28 -2.63
N ASN A 217 -5.03 15.73 -3.54
CA ASN A 217 -5.30 14.45 -4.18
C ASN A 217 -4.13 13.49 -3.89
N PRO A 218 -4.23 12.59 -2.90
CA PRO A 218 -3.16 11.67 -2.59
C PRO A 218 -2.82 10.79 -3.80
N PRO A 219 -1.55 10.39 -3.97
CA PRO A 219 -1.22 9.30 -4.88
C PRO A 219 -1.78 7.99 -4.34
N THR A 220 -2.50 7.25 -5.19
CA THR A 220 -2.78 5.83 -4.98
C THR A 220 -1.56 5.01 -5.38
N MET A 221 -1.50 3.74 -4.95
CA MET A 221 -0.45 2.82 -5.37
C MET A 221 -0.38 2.70 -6.90
N ASP A 222 -1.54 2.67 -7.56
CA ASP A 222 -1.63 2.58 -9.02
C ASP A 222 -1.13 3.86 -9.71
N ASP A 223 -1.38 5.04 -9.12
CA ASP A 223 -0.85 6.32 -9.64
C ASP A 223 0.69 6.38 -9.60
N LEU A 224 1.31 5.62 -8.68
CA LEU A 224 2.75 5.59 -8.52
C LEU A 224 3.45 4.65 -9.50
N ILE A 225 2.72 3.75 -10.16
CA ILE A 225 3.30 2.79 -11.09
C ILE A 225 3.09 3.28 -12.52
N ALA A 226 4.19 3.59 -13.21
CA ALA A 226 4.19 3.91 -14.62
C ALA A 226 4.71 2.70 -15.41
N PRO A 227 3.84 1.81 -15.94
CA PRO A 227 4.26 0.53 -16.52
C PRO A 227 5.02 0.66 -17.84
N ALA A 228 4.89 1.80 -18.52
CA ALA A 228 5.51 2.07 -19.81
C ALA A 228 6.11 3.49 -19.89
N ALA A 229 6.76 3.93 -18.79
CA ALA A 229 7.47 5.20 -18.78
C ALA A 229 8.63 5.14 -19.80
N GLN A 230 8.75 6.13 -20.68
CA GLN A 230 9.83 6.14 -21.66
C GLN A 230 11.01 6.95 -21.16
N LEU A 231 12.20 6.35 -21.22
CA LEU A 231 13.47 7.05 -21.02
C LEU A 231 14.33 6.84 -22.26
N GLY A 232 14.63 7.93 -22.98
CA GLY A 232 15.38 7.85 -24.24
C GLY A 232 14.68 6.99 -25.32
N GLY A 233 13.35 6.94 -25.33
CA GLY A 233 12.56 6.12 -26.26
C GLY A 233 12.46 4.63 -25.88
N VAL A 234 13.10 4.21 -24.80
CA VAL A 234 13.00 2.84 -24.28
C VAL A 234 11.91 2.80 -23.21
N PRO A 235 10.93 1.88 -23.30
CA PRO A 235 9.92 1.72 -22.25
C PRO A 235 10.53 1.03 -21.02
N HIS A 236 10.23 1.58 -19.85
CA HIS A 236 10.59 1.07 -18.54
C HIS A 236 9.36 1.00 -17.64
N ARG A 237 9.33 -0.02 -16.76
CA ARG A 237 8.46 0.00 -15.59
C ARG A 237 9.11 0.92 -14.55
N ALA A 238 8.42 1.97 -14.15
CA ALA A 238 8.98 3.02 -13.31
C ALA A 238 8.04 3.46 -12.20
N LEU A 239 8.59 4.19 -11.23
CA LEU A 239 7.83 4.94 -10.24
C LEU A 239 7.53 6.34 -10.76
N GLY A 240 6.25 6.70 -10.84
CA GLY A 240 5.78 8.03 -11.23
C GLY A 240 5.49 8.88 -9.98
N LEU A 241 6.25 9.96 -9.78
CA LEU A 241 6.06 10.85 -8.63
C LEU A 241 5.59 12.24 -9.07
N ARG A 242 4.51 12.72 -8.44
CA ARG A 242 4.03 14.10 -8.61
C ARG A 242 4.64 14.99 -7.54
N GLY A 243 5.39 16.01 -7.95
CA GLY A 243 5.98 16.96 -7.01
C GLY A 243 4.91 17.68 -6.16
N PRO A 244 5.12 17.90 -4.86
CA PRO A 244 6.23 17.40 -4.04
C PRO A 244 5.90 15.99 -3.49
N SER A 245 6.64 14.98 -3.92
CA SER A 245 6.51 13.60 -3.42
C SER A 245 7.86 12.98 -3.13
N LEU A 246 7.87 12.05 -2.18
CA LEU A 246 9.01 11.25 -1.80
C LEU A 246 8.55 9.80 -1.59
N VAL A 247 9.39 8.85 -1.97
CA VAL A 247 9.24 7.43 -1.64
C VAL A 247 10.43 7.01 -0.80
N ARG A 248 10.18 6.46 0.39
CA ARG A 248 11.22 5.94 1.29
C ARG A 248 11.04 4.45 1.46
N CYS A 249 12.00 3.67 0.98
CA CYS A 249 11.98 2.22 1.12
C CYS A 249 13.08 1.80 2.10
N THR A 250 12.75 0.91 3.04
CA THR A 250 13.76 0.29 3.91
C THR A 250 14.16 -1.04 3.28
N LEU A 251 15.42 -1.16 2.89
CA LEU A 251 15.92 -2.33 2.15
C LEU A 251 17.14 -2.90 2.85
N GLN A 252 17.27 -4.23 2.86
CA GLN A 252 18.49 -4.89 3.27
C GLN A 252 19.40 -5.06 2.04
N VAL A 253 20.44 -4.24 1.95
CA VAL A 253 21.41 -4.33 0.85
C VAL A 253 22.40 -5.46 1.18
N PRO A 254 22.52 -6.51 0.34
CA PRO A 254 23.48 -7.58 0.58
C PRO A 254 24.92 -7.07 0.41
N PRO A 255 25.93 -7.79 0.94
CA PRO A 255 27.33 -7.50 0.63
C PRO A 255 27.55 -7.39 -0.88
N HIS A 256 28.23 -6.34 -1.33
CA HIS A 256 28.45 -6.03 -2.75
C HIS A 256 27.19 -5.73 -3.58
N GLY A 257 26.05 -5.47 -2.92
CA GLY A 257 24.85 -4.98 -3.58
C GLY A 257 25.11 -3.69 -4.34
N ARG A 258 24.53 -3.56 -5.53
CA ARG A 258 24.63 -2.36 -6.36
C ARG A 258 23.24 -1.75 -6.52
N PHE A 259 23.16 -0.44 -6.30
CA PHE A 259 21.97 0.34 -6.62
C PHE A 259 22.09 0.87 -8.05
N ARG A 260 21.08 0.60 -8.88
CA ARG A 260 20.97 1.15 -10.23
C ARG A 260 19.64 1.89 -10.30
N SER A 261 19.70 3.16 -10.66
CA SER A 261 18.51 3.96 -10.90
C SER A 261 18.65 4.73 -12.21
N SER A 262 17.52 5.19 -12.72
CA SER A 262 17.46 6.13 -13.82
C SER A 262 16.26 7.04 -13.57
N VAL A 263 16.42 8.32 -13.87
CA VAL A 263 15.37 9.31 -13.68
C VAL A 263 15.05 9.94 -15.02
N GLY A 264 13.76 9.99 -15.31
CA GLY A 264 13.21 10.82 -16.36
C GLY A 264 12.27 11.86 -15.78
N PHE A 265 12.05 12.92 -16.53
CA PHE A 265 11.01 13.90 -16.25
C PHE A 265 9.94 13.78 -17.32
N ALA A 266 8.67 13.67 -16.90
CA ALA A 266 7.53 13.61 -17.80
C ALA A 266 6.64 14.85 -17.62
N GLY A 267 6.38 15.56 -18.72
CA GLY A 267 5.52 16.75 -18.77
C GLY A 267 6.27 18.03 -19.14
N THR A 268 5.57 19.16 -19.03
CA THR A 268 6.14 20.49 -19.23
C THR A 268 6.72 21.01 -17.93
N GLY A 269 7.92 21.60 -17.96
CA GLY A 269 8.53 22.26 -16.81
C GLY A 269 9.89 21.67 -16.43
N SER A 270 10.28 21.90 -15.19
CA SER A 270 11.51 21.38 -14.59
C SER A 270 11.21 20.83 -13.20
N GLY A 271 11.93 19.78 -12.81
CA GLY A 271 11.88 19.22 -11.47
C GLY A 271 13.28 18.84 -11.01
N LEU A 272 13.47 18.78 -9.70
CA LEU A 272 14.65 18.19 -9.09
C LEU A 272 14.26 16.81 -8.58
N ALA A 273 15.10 15.81 -8.87
CA ALA A 273 15.04 14.50 -8.27
C ALA A 273 16.38 14.24 -7.59
N GLU A 274 16.33 13.62 -6.41
CA GLU A 274 17.51 13.31 -5.61
C GLU A 274 17.36 11.88 -5.09
N PHE A 275 18.46 11.12 -5.15
CA PHE A 275 18.54 9.82 -4.50
C PHE A 275 19.38 9.96 -3.24
N VAL A 276 18.78 9.59 -2.11
CA VAL A 276 19.44 9.66 -0.82
C VAL A 276 19.45 8.27 -0.22
N ALA A 277 20.65 7.69 -0.07
CA ALA A 277 20.86 6.47 0.69
C ALA A 277 21.21 6.83 2.13
N ARG A 278 20.67 6.08 3.09
CA ARG A 278 21.06 6.17 4.50
C ARG A 278 21.47 4.79 4.98
N ASP A 279 22.64 4.71 5.62
CA ASP A 279 23.13 3.46 6.16
C ASP A 279 22.56 3.18 7.57
N ALA A 280 22.98 2.05 8.17
CA ALA A 280 22.53 1.65 9.50
C ALA A 280 23.08 2.55 10.63
N ALA A 281 24.18 3.26 10.40
CA ALA A 281 24.71 4.27 11.33
C ALA A 281 23.93 5.60 11.24
N GLY A 282 23.12 5.77 10.19
CA GLY A 282 22.36 6.99 9.92
C GLY A 282 23.10 7.96 9.00
N ASP A 283 24.28 7.57 8.49
CA ASP A 283 25.07 8.38 7.57
C ASP A 283 24.33 8.52 6.24
N THR A 284 24.34 9.73 5.71
CA THR A 284 23.58 10.09 4.52
C THR A 284 24.50 10.22 3.32
N HIS A 285 24.16 9.53 2.24
CA HIS A 285 24.87 9.56 0.97
C HIS A 285 23.91 10.04 -0.12
N VAL A 286 24.23 11.19 -0.72
CA VAL A 286 23.56 11.66 -1.94
C VAL A 286 24.23 10.96 -3.12
N LEU A 287 23.45 10.28 -3.96
CA LEU A 287 23.94 9.49 -5.10
C LEU A 287 23.91 10.28 -6.41
#